data_AF-A0A3Q7HL05-F1
#
_entry.id   AF-A0A3Q7HL05-F1
#
_cell.length_a   1.000
_cell.length_b   1.000
_cell.length_c   1.000
_cell.angle_alpha   90.00
_cell.angle_beta   90.00
_cell.angle_gamma   90.00
#
_symmetry.space_group_name_H-M   'P 1'
#
loop_
_entity.id
_entity.type
_entity.pdbx_description
1 polymer ?
#
loop_
_entity_poly.entity_id
_entity_poly.type
_entity_poly.pdbx_seq_one_letter_code
_entity_poly.pdbx_strand_id
1 'polypeptide(L)'
;MEPNHTKSSDTYAADISSIREAQVRIKPFAQQTPVLTSDTLDSIAGRKLYFKCECFQKGGAFKFRGACNAIFSLDDDQATKGVVTHSSGNHAAALSLAAKLRGIPAYIVIPKDAPKCKVANVKRYGGQVIFSEPSMQSREDTANKVLQDTGAVLVPSSNDRRIISGQGTISLEFLEQASDIDTLIVPISGGGMISGVALAAKAINPAIRILAAEPLGANDAFQSKSNGRITKLSEVNTIADGLRAFLGDLTWPIVRDLVDDVIVVDDMEPNHTKSSDCYAADISSIRAAQVRIKPFAQQTPVLTSDTLDSIAGRKLYFKCECFQKGGAFKFRGACNAIFSLDDDQATKGVVTHSSGNHAAALSLAANLRGIPAYIVVPKDAPKCKVANVKRYGGHVIFSEPSMQSREDTANKVLQDTGAVLVPSSNDGRIISGQGTISLEFLEQASEIDTLIVPISGGGMISGVALAAKAINPAIRILAAEPLGANDAFQSKSNGKITKLSEVNTIADGLRAFLGNLTWPIVRDLVDDVIVVDDKEIIQAMKLCYEILKIAVEPSGAIGLAAVLSDGFRKNPVYSECNHIGIVLSGGNVDLGVLWNSFDK
;
A
#
# COMPACT_ATOMS: atom_id res chain seq x y z
N MET A 1 44.68 20.84 38.06
CA MET A 1 43.50 21.72 38.11
C MET A 1 42.53 21.22 37.06
N GLU A 2 41.56 20.41 37.46
CA GLU A 2 40.45 20.00 36.59
C GLU A 2 39.58 21.22 36.28
N PRO A 3 39.14 21.44 35.02
CA PRO A 3 38.15 22.45 34.72
C PRO A 3 36.77 21.89 35.02
N ASN A 4 36.28 22.31 36.18
CA ASN A 4 34.92 22.22 36.65
C ASN A 4 34.00 23.06 35.73
N HIS A 5 33.23 22.40 34.86
CA HIS A 5 32.08 23.02 34.19
C HIS A 5 30.84 22.13 34.35
N THR A 6 30.40 22.00 35.59
CA THR A 6 29.00 21.74 35.94
C THR A 6 28.16 22.95 35.52
N LYS A 7 27.67 22.95 34.27
CA LYS A 7 26.52 23.79 33.89
C LYS A 7 25.27 23.18 34.55
N SER A 8 24.73 23.92 35.52
CA SER A 8 23.36 23.92 36.07
C SER A 8 22.39 22.86 35.54
N SER A 9 21.82 22.08 36.47
CA SER A 9 20.76 21.09 36.25
C SER A 9 19.38 21.67 35.87
N ASP A 10 19.26 22.95 35.54
CA ASP A 10 17.94 23.63 35.41
C ASP A 10 17.56 24.03 33.96
N THR A 11 18.31 23.60 32.94
CA THR A 11 18.06 24.09 31.57
C THR A 11 16.84 23.46 30.87
N TYR A 12 16.47 22.22 31.21
CA TYR A 12 15.40 21.47 30.51
C TYR A 12 14.41 20.86 31.49
N ALA A 13 13.21 20.53 31.00
CA ALA A 13 12.14 19.96 31.82
C ALA A 13 12.43 18.52 32.32
N ALA A 14 13.43 17.85 31.76
CA ALA A 14 13.89 16.51 32.13
C ALA A 14 15.39 16.39 31.81
N ASP A 15 16.05 15.39 32.39
CA ASP A 15 17.46 15.09 32.15
C ASP A 15 17.72 13.57 32.12
N ILE A 16 18.98 13.18 31.94
CA ILE A 16 19.36 11.75 31.92
C ILE A 16 19.08 11.04 33.25
N SER A 17 19.13 11.75 34.38
CA SER A 17 18.84 11.17 35.70
C SER A 17 17.35 10.83 35.81
N SER A 18 16.48 11.79 35.48
CA SER A 18 15.03 11.58 35.50
C SER A 18 14.57 10.50 34.51
N ILE A 19 15.26 10.36 33.37
CA ILE A 19 15.01 9.29 32.40
C ILE A 19 15.44 7.92 32.94
N ARG A 20 16.59 7.81 33.62
CA ARG A 20 17.03 6.55 34.26
C ARG A 20 16.10 6.15 35.40
N GLU A 21 15.66 7.10 36.22
CA GLU A 21 14.63 6.86 37.23
C GLU A 21 13.32 6.38 36.60
N ALA A 22 12.91 6.99 35.48
CA ALA A 22 11.75 6.54 34.74
C ALA A 22 11.92 5.11 34.22
N GLN A 23 13.10 4.74 33.71
CA GLN A 23 13.40 3.38 33.25
C GLN A 23 13.20 2.36 34.38
N VAL A 24 13.74 2.64 35.57
CA VAL A 24 13.55 1.77 36.76
C VAL A 24 12.07 1.67 37.12
N ARG A 25 11.36 2.81 37.16
CA ARG A 25 9.95 2.89 37.54
C ARG A 25 9.04 2.10 36.60
N ILE A 26 9.27 2.17 35.29
CA ILE A 26 8.40 1.52 34.29
C ILE A 26 8.82 0.08 33.95
N LYS A 27 10.03 -0.36 34.31
CA LYS A 27 10.57 -1.70 33.97
C LYS A 27 9.62 -2.87 34.25
N PRO A 28 8.85 -2.92 35.35
CA PRO A 28 7.91 -4.03 35.59
C PRO A 28 6.70 -4.04 34.64
N PHE A 29 6.43 -2.91 33.98
CA PHE A 29 5.19 -2.69 33.24
C PHE A 29 5.42 -2.53 31.75
N ALA A 30 6.44 -1.80 31.32
CA ALA A 30 6.78 -1.58 29.93
C ALA A 30 7.49 -2.80 29.33
N GLN A 31 7.19 -3.11 28.07
CA GLN A 31 7.95 -4.12 27.32
C GLN A 31 9.23 -3.49 26.78
N GLN A 32 10.33 -4.25 26.84
CA GLN A 32 11.50 -3.95 26.05
C GLN A 32 11.19 -4.32 24.60
N THR A 33 10.98 -3.31 23.76
CA THR A 33 10.61 -3.51 22.35
C THR A 33 11.83 -3.89 21.52
N PRO A 34 11.66 -4.64 20.41
CA PRO A 34 12.80 -5.06 19.59
C PRO A 34 13.36 -3.90 18.76
N VAL A 35 14.62 -4.03 18.39
CA VAL A 35 15.24 -3.31 17.26
C VAL A 35 15.25 -4.27 16.08
N LEU A 36 14.60 -3.86 14.98
CA LEU A 36 14.63 -4.60 13.72
C LEU A 36 15.61 -3.95 12.75
N THR A 37 16.15 -4.75 11.84
CA THR A 37 16.98 -4.33 10.70
C THR A 37 16.35 -4.83 9.42
N SER A 38 16.72 -4.24 8.27
CA SER A 38 16.26 -4.71 6.97
C SER A 38 17.29 -4.38 5.88
N ASP A 39 17.97 -5.40 5.39
CA ASP A 39 18.98 -5.24 4.32
C ASP A 39 18.39 -4.59 3.06
N THR A 40 17.10 -4.82 2.78
CA THR A 40 16.37 -4.18 1.69
C THR A 40 16.26 -2.67 1.90
N LEU A 41 15.82 -2.23 3.09
CA LEU A 41 15.69 -0.81 3.38
C LEU A 41 17.07 -0.14 3.52
N ASP A 42 18.07 -0.89 3.99
CA ASP A 42 19.45 -0.42 4.08
C ASP A 42 20.01 -0.10 2.69
N SER A 43 19.78 -1.00 1.73
CA SER A 43 20.15 -0.81 0.33
C SER A 43 19.46 0.41 -0.30
N ILE A 44 18.16 0.58 -0.04
CA ILE A 44 17.38 1.73 -0.55
C ILE A 44 17.89 3.05 0.03
N ALA A 45 18.18 3.10 1.33
CA ALA A 45 18.66 4.30 2.00
C ALA A 45 20.15 4.56 1.77
N GLY A 46 20.90 3.58 1.24
CA GLY A 46 22.35 3.61 1.15
C GLY A 46 23.05 3.69 2.52
N ARG A 47 22.36 3.28 3.59
CA ARG A 47 22.80 3.38 4.98
C ARG A 47 22.20 2.25 5.80
N LYS A 48 22.91 1.79 6.83
CA LYS A 48 22.39 0.80 7.77
C LYS A 48 21.25 1.41 8.61
N LEU A 49 20.08 0.81 8.59
CA LEU A 49 18.89 1.29 9.30
C LEU A 49 18.53 0.37 10.47
N TYR A 50 18.12 1.02 11.56
CA TYR A 50 17.61 0.35 12.75
C TYR A 50 16.24 0.89 13.09
N PHE A 51 15.30 0.00 13.38
CA PHE A 51 13.92 0.34 13.68
C PHE A 51 13.57 -0.06 15.11
N LYS A 52 13.43 0.91 16.01
CA LYS A 52 12.91 0.67 17.36
C LYS A 52 11.39 0.56 17.33
N CYS A 53 10.88 -0.67 17.37
CA CYS A 53 9.48 -0.98 17.06
C CYS A 53 8.55 -0.78 18.26
N GLU A 54 8.27 0.48 18.63
CA GLU A 54 7.32 0.82 19.70
C GLU A 54 5.85 0.48 19.40
N CYS A 55 5.53 0.04 18.17
CA CYS A 55 4.24 -0.58 17.85
C CYS A 55 4.01 -1.91 18.59
N PHE A 56 5.07 -2.56 19.07
CA PHE A 56 4.98 -3.74 19.93
C PHE A 56 4.83 -3.41 21.41
N GLN A 57 4.85 -2.13 21.81
CA GLN A 57 4.62 -1.77 23.21
C GLN A 57 3.18 -2.09 23.63
N LYS A 58 2.94 -2.27 24.94
CA LYS A 58 1.59 -2.39 25.50
C LYS A 58 0.71 -1.20 25.07
N GLY A 59 -0.47 -1.50 24.56
CA GLY A 59 -1.37 -0.50 23.98
C GLY A 59 -1.02 -0.07 22.55
N GLY A 60 -0.01 -0.69 21.92
CA GLY A 60 0.34 -0.54 20.50
C GLY A 60 1.15 0.70 20.15
N ALA A 61 1.68 1.44 21.13
CA ALA A 61 2.45 2.66 20.89
C ALA A 61 3.37 3.05 22.05
N PHE A 62 4.37 3.86 21.74
CA PHE A 62 5.33 4.47 22.68
C PHE A 62 4.67 5.21 23.86
N LYS A 63 3.44 5.75 23.66
CA LYS A 63 2.70 6.54 24.67
C LYS A 63 2.57 5.85 26.02
N PHE A 64 2.60 4.51 26.06
CA PHE A 64 2.58 3.75 27.30
C PHE A 64 3.75 4.06 28.24
N ARG A 65 4.97 4.32 27.72
CA ARG A 65 6.14 4.60 28.56
C ARG A 65 5.99 5.87 29.38
N GLY A 66 5.66 6.98 28.70
CA GLY A 66 5.38 8.26 29.34
C GLY A 66 4.18 8.17 30.30
N ALA A 67 3.07 7.58 29.86
CA ALA A 67 1.86 7.46 30.68
C ALA A 67 2.11 6.61 31.95
N CYS A 68 2.80 5.47 31.80
CA CYS A 68 3.19 4.62 32.92
C CYS A 68 4.12 5.36 33.87
N ASN A 69 5.13 6.07 33.37
CA ASN A 69 6.02 6.86 34.20
C ASN A 69 5.27 7.94 34.99
N ALA A 70 4.40 8.70 34.32
CA ALA A 70 3.59 9.74 34.95
C ALA A 70 2.69 9.16 36.04
N ILE A 71 1.98 8.07 35.73
CA ILE A 71 1.07 7.44 36.68
C ILE A 71 1.81 6.86 37.88
N PHE A 72 2.91 6.14 37.70
CA PHE A 72 3.65 5.54 38.83
C PHE A 72 4.55 6.54 39.57
N SER A 73 4.62 7.80 39.12
CA SER A 73 5.32 8.88 39.82
C SER A 73 4.44 9.69 40.77
N LEU A 74 3.11 9.52 40.71
CA LEU A 74 2.20 10.19 41.65
C LEU A 74 2.42 9.67 43.06
N ASP A 75 2.31 10.55 44.06
CA ASP A 75 2.15 10.11 45.45
C ASP A 75 0.77 9.46 45.66
N ASP A 76 0.56 8.84 46.82
CA ASP A 76 -0.68 8.09 47.08
C ASP A 76 -1.91 9.01 47.22
N ASP A 77 -1.75 10.24 47.74
CA ASP A 77 -2.85 11.21 47.82
C ASP A 77 -3.33 11.60 46.41
N GLN A 78 -2.39 11.93 45.52
CA GLN A 78 -2.68 12.20 44.12
C GLN A 78 -3.28 10.99 43.41
N ALA A 79 -2.73 9.80 43.66
CA ALA A 79 -3.16 8.57 43.01
C ALA A 79 -4.62 8.20 43.34
N THR A 80 -5.06 8.40 44.59
CA THR A 80 -6.45 8.13 45.00
C THR A 80 -7.47 9.00 44.26
N LYS A 81 -7.09 10.22 43.89
CA LYS A 81 -7.92 11.16 43.11
C LYS A 81 -7.98 10.81 41.62
N GLY A 82 -7.08 9.95 41.15
CA GLY A 82 -7.01 9.50 39.76
C GLY A 82 -6.34 10.50 38.82
N VAL A 83 -6.47 10.24 37.52
CA VAL A 83 -5.84 11.05 36.45
C VAL A 83 -6.85 11.47 35.39
N VAL A 84 -6.60 12.61 34.76
CA VAL A 84 -7.41 13.12 33.65
C VAL A 84 -6.55 13.50 32.45
N THR A 85 -7.09 13.31 31.25
CA THR A 85 -6.50 13.84 30.02
C THR A 85 -7.59 14.19 29.00
N HIS A 86 -7.30 15.12 28.10
CA HIS A 86 -8.14 15.45 26.95
C HIS A 86 -7.47 14.93 25.66
N SER A 87 -7.66 13.64 25.39
CA SER A 87 -7.10 12.98 24.21
C SER A 87 -8.05 11.93 23.68
N SER A 88 -8.11 11.81 22.35
CA SER A 88 -8.87 10.77 21.65
C SER A 88 -8.00 9.68 21.02
N GLY A 89 -6.66 9.73 21.22
CA GLY A 89 -5.69 8.88 20.53
C GLY A 89 -4.92 7.91 21.44
N ASN A 90 -3.73 7.49 21.01
CA ASN A 90 -2.89 6.51 21.71
C ASN A 90 -2.55 6.90 23.16
N HIS A 91 -2.50 8.20 23.47
CA HIS A 91 -2.28 8.67 24.85
C HIS A 91 -3.43 8.30 25.78
N ALA A 92 -4.68 8.43 25.34
CA ALA A 92 -5.85 8.07 26.12
C ALA A 92 -5.88 6.58 26.48
N ALA A 93 -5.58 5.72 25.50
CA ALA A 93 -5.49 4.28 25.71
C ALA A 93 -4.32 3.91 26.65
N ALA A 94 -3.15 4.53 26.46
CA ALA A 94 -1.98 4.33 27.29
C ALA A 94 -2.22 4.74 28.75
N LEU A 95 -2.81 5.92 28.98
CA LEU A 95 -3.13 6.42 30.31
C LEU A 95 -4.17 5.53 31.02
N SER A 96 -5.20 5.10 30.29
CA SER A 96 -6.20 4.17 30.82
C SER A 96 -5.58 2.85 31.26
N LEU A 97 -4.71 2.26 30.42
CA LEU A 97 -4.03 1.01 30.74
C LEU A 97 -3.09 1.16 31.94
N ALA A 98 -2.29 2.22 31.99
CA ALA A 98 -1.38 2.45 33.11
C ALA A 98 -2.14 2.76 34.43
N ALA A 99 -3.27 3.46 34.37
CA ALA A 99 -4.13 3.72 35.53
C ALA A 99 -4.75 2.42 36.05
N LYS A 100 -5.23 1.56 35.14
CA LYS A 100 -5.72 0.22 35.48
C LYS A 100 -4.65 -0.64 36.15
N LEU A 101 -3.39 -0.57 35.70
CA LEU A 101 -2.29 -1.29 36.31
C LEU A 101 -1.93 -0.78 37.72
N ARG A 102 -2.06 0.54 37.97
CA ARG A 102 -1.89 1.10 39.32
C ARG A 102 -3.13 0.92 40.21
N GLY A 103 -4.30 0.66 39.63
CA GLY A 103 -5.56 0.53 40.35
C GLY A 103 -6.23 1.87 40.68
N ILE A 104 -6.04 2.89 39.83
CA ILE A 104 -6.59 4.25 40.04
C ILE A 104 -7.59 4.66 38.94
N PRO A 105 -8.49 5.62 39.20
CA PRO A 105 -9.40 6.14 38.18
C PRO A 105 -8.67 6.85 37.04
N ALA A 106 -9.15 6.66 35.81
CA ALA A 106 -8.73 7.43 34.64
C ALA A 106 -9.94 8.07 33.95
N TYR A 107 -9.99 9.39 33.96
CA TYR A 107 -11.02 10.20 33.32
C TYR A 107 -10.52 10.68 31.96
N ILE A 108 -11.14 10.22 30.88
CA ILE A 108 -10.68 10.48 29.51
C ILE A 108 -11.70 11.34 28.80
N VAL A 109 -11.35 12.61 28.58
CA VAL A 109 -12.16 13.55 27.82
C VAL A 109 -11.92 13.33 26.32
N ILE A 110 -12.97 12.94 25.59
CA ILE A 110 -12.96 12.58 24.17
C ILE A 110 -14.03 13.41 23.44
N PRO A 111 -13.76 14.00 22.26
CA PRO A 111 -14.78 14.69 21.49
C PRO A 111 -15.81 13.69 20.90
N LYS A 112 -17.06 14.13 20.71
CA LYS A 112 -18.17 13.29 20.21
C LYS A 112 -17.94 12.70 18.82
N ASP A 113 -17.12 13.32 17.99
CA ASP A 113 -16.77 12.90 16.63
C ASP A 113 -15.58 11.93 16.58
N ALA A 114 -15.01 11.54 17.73
CA ALA A 114 -13.88 10.62 17.75
C ALA A 114 -14.22 9.25 17.14
N PRO A 115 -13.29 8.61 16.40
CA PRO A 115 -13.50 7.27 15.85
C PRO A 115 -13.91 6.24 16.91
N LYS A 116 -14.99 5.48 16.63
CA LYS A 116 -15.57 4.51 17.58
C LYS A 116 -14.55 3.48 18.10
N CYS A 117 -13.60 3.07 17.26
CA CYS A 117 -12.53 2.15 17.66
C CYS A 117 -11.61 2.72 18.76
N LYS A 118 -11.32 4.04 18.73
CA LYS A 118 -10.48 4.69 19.74
C LYS A 118 -11.21 4.81 21.08
N VAL A 119 -12.50 5.10 21.05
CA VAL A 119 -13.38 5.08 22.24
C VAL A 119 -13.45 3.68 22.86
N ALA A 120 -13.59 2.64 22.02
CA ALA A 120 -13.64 1.26 22.47
C ALA A 120 -12.34 0.82 23.18
N ASN A 121 -11.17 1.25 22.69
CA ASN A 121 -9.88 0.96 23.32
C ASN A 121 -9.75 1.56 24.72
N VAL A 122 -10.19 2.81 24.90
CA VAL A 122 -10.20 3.46 26.22
C VAL A 122 -11.06 2.68 27.21
N LYS A 123 -12.29 2.33 26.82
CA LYS A 123 -13.21 1.53 27.65
C LYS A 123 -12.64 0.16 27.98
N ARG A 124 -12.03 -0.52 27.00
CA ARG A 124 -11.38 -1.84 27.17
C ARG A 124 -10.28 -1.81 28.23
N TYR A 125 -9.55 -0.70 28.33
CA TYR A 125 -8.51 -0.50 29.32
C TYR A 125 -9.01 0.12 30.64
N GLY A 126 -10.33 0.25 30.83
CA GLY A 126 -10.93 0.72 32.07
C GLY A 126 -11.00 2.24 32.22
N GLY A 127 -10.72 3.00 31.15
CA GLY A 127 -10.88 4.45 31.16
C GLY A 127 -12.35 4.87 31.16
N GLN A 128 -12.69 5.87 31.97
CA GLN A 128 -14.00 6.48 32.03
C GLN A 128 -14.10 7.55 30.94
N VAL A 129 -14.89 7.27 29.90
CA VAL A 129 -15.05 8.19 28.75
C VAL A 129 -16.02 9.31 29.10
N ILE A 130 -15.57 10.55 28.97
CA ILE A 130 -16.35 11.76 29.16
C ILE A 130 -16.38 12.50 27.81
N PHE A 131 -17.57 12.68 27.24
CA PHE A 131 -17.69 13.31 25.93
C PHE A 131 -17.67 14.84 26.03
N SER A 132 -16.99 15.48 25.07
CA SER A 132 -16.94 16.93 24.87
C SER A 132 -17.33 17.30 23.43
N GLU A 133 -17.57 18.57 23.15
CA GLU A 133 -17.72 19.02 21.76
C GLU A 133 -16.37 18.96 21.03
N PRO A 134 -16.36 18.90 19.68
CA PRO A 134 -15.12 18.71 18.91
C PRO A 134 -14.04 19.77 19.08
N SER A 135 -14.37 21.01 19.50
CA SER A 135 -13.38 22.09 19.60
C SER A 135 -12.33 21.85 20.69
N MET A 136 -11.11 22.33 20.48
CA MET A 136 -10.02 22.19 21.47
C MET A 136 -10.38 22.84 22.80
N GLN A 137 -10.98 24.05 22.74
CA GLN A 137 -11.46 24.77 23.93
C GLN A 137 -12.48 23.95 24.73
N SER A 138 -13.46 23.33 24.07
CA SER A 138 -14.48 22.52 24.76
C SER A 138 -13.86 21.31 25.47
N ARG A 139 -12.85 20.68 24.86
CA ARG A 139 -12.13 19.55 25.47
C ARG A 139 -11.36 20.00 26.72
N GLU A 140 -10.70 21.15 26.66
CA GLU A 140 -9.97 21.74 27.80
C GLU A 140 -10.92 22.15 28.92
N ASP A 141 -12.02 22.84 28.60
CA ASP A 141 -13.04 23.25 29.59
C ASP A 141 -13.65 22.03 30.28
N THR A 142 -13.95 20.97 29.52
CA THR A 142 -14.48 19.73 30.07
C THR A 142 -13.45 19.04 30.97
N ALA A 143 -12.17 19.01 30.58
CA ALA A 143 -11.11 18.47 31.43
C ALA A 143 -10.92 19.28 32.71
N ASN A 144 -11.00 20.61 32.64
CA ASN A 144 -10.94 21.51 33.80
C ASN A 144 -12.10 21.29 34.77
N LYS A 145 -13.31 21.05 34.25
CA LYS A 145 -14.45 20.67 35.08
C LYS A 145 -14.21 19.34 35.80
N VAL A 146 -13.72 18.33 35.09
CA VAL A 146 -13.37 17.04 35.69
C VAL A 146 -12.28 17.20 36.76
N LEU A 147 -11.27 18.04 36.53
CA LEU A 147 -10.25 18.36 37.53
C LEU A 147 -10.87 18.95 38.81
N GLN A 148 -11.79 19.91 38.67
CA GLN A 148 -12.46 20.53 39.82
C GLN A 148 -13.36 19.54 40.58
N ASP A 149 -14.06 18.67 39.85
CA ASP A 149 -15.02 17.72 40.44
C ASP A 149 -14.33 16.54 41.14
N THR A 150 -13.14 16.14 40.67
CA THR A 150 -12.46 14.90 41.12
C THR A 150 -11.19 15.15 41.92
N GLY A 151 -10.54 16.30 41.75
CA GLY A 151 -9.19 16.55 42.24
C GLY A 151 -8.11 15.72 41.53
N ALA A 152 -8.43 15.07 40.40
CA ALA A 152 -7.51 14.25 39.63
C ALA A 152 -6.29 15.05 39.14
N VAL A 153 -5.23 14.35 38.76
CA VAL A 153 -4.03 14.98 38.18
C VAL A 153 -4.13 15.01 36.66
N LEU A 154 -3.97 16.20 36.07
CA LEU A 154 -3.87 16.34 34.61
C LEU A 154 -2.57 15.69 34.12
N VAL A 155 -2.70 14.79 33.15
CA VAL A 155 -1.56 14.17 32.45
C VAL A 155 -1.64 14.50 30.96
N PRO A 156 -0.96 15.56 30.50
CA PRO A 156 -0.88 15.93 29.10
C PRO A 156 -0.24 14.84 28.23
N SER A 157 -0.42 14.92 26.92
CA SER A 157 0.06 13.89 25.99
C SER A 157 1.54 13.98 25.59
N SER A 158 2.19 15.10 25.93
CA SER A 158 3.54 15.44 25.45
C SER A 158 4.26 16.48 26.31
N ASN A 159 3.63 17.63 26.60
CA ASN A 159 4.23 18.77 27.32
C ASN A 159 4.22 18.58 28.85
N ASP A 160 4.87 17.53 29.36
CA ASP A 160 4.98 17.20 30.79
C ASP A 160 6.31 16.50 31.09
N ARG A 161 7.00 16.90 32.17
CA ARG A 161 8.32 16.35 32.53
C ARG A 161 8.33 14.83 32.73
N ARG A 162 7.24 14.28 33.28
CA ARG A 162 7.09 12.84 33.54
C ARG A 162 6.87 12.09 32.24
N ILE A 163 6.11 12.67 31.31
CA ILE A 163 5.93 12.11 29.97
C ILE A 163 7.27 12.09 29.23
N ILE A 164 7.98 13.22 29.18
CA ILE A 164 9.29 13.34 28.52
C ILE A 164 10.28 12.32 29.09
N SER A 165 10.39 12.24 30.42
CA SER A 165 11.30 11.29 31.09
C SER A 165 10.98 9.83 30.77
N GLY A 166 9.70 9.47 30.78
CA GLY A 166 9.26 8.11 30.44
C GLY A 166 9.49 7.77 28.97
N GLN A 167 9.31 8.72 28.05
CA GLN A 167 9.61 8.48 26.63
C GLN A 167 11.11 8.41 26.34
N GLY A 168 11.96 9.07 27.13
CA GLY A 168 13.41 9.01 26.97
C GLY A 168 14.01 7.62 27.21
N THR A 169 13.30 6.73 27.90
CA THR A 169 13.76 5.34 28.11
C THR A 169 13.89 4.58 26.79
N ILE A 170 13.22 5.04 25.72
CA ILE A 170 13.34 4.47 24.37
C ILE A 170 14.80 4.48 23.93
N SER A 171 15.49 5.62 24.05
CA SER A 171 16.90 5.75 23.63
C SER A 171 17.84 4.90 24.47
N LEU A 172 17.57 4.75 25.78
CA LEU A 172 18.39 3.89 26.64
C LEU A 172 18.39 2.45 26.10
N GLU A 173 17.20 1.91 25.81
CA GLU A 173 17.08 0.57 25.24
C GLU A 173 17.59 0.49 23.80
N PHE A 174 17.36 1.53 22.99
CA PHE A 174 17.71 1.51 21.58
C PHE A 174 19.23 1.49 21.39
N LEU A 175 19.95 2.35 22.10
CA LEU A 175 21.41 2.42 22.02
C LEU A 175 22.11 1.24 22.74
N GLU A 176 21.43 0.58 23.68
CA GLU A 176 21.88 -0.68 24.25
C GLU A 176 21.77 -1.84 23.24
N GLN A 177 20.67 -1.88 22.48
CA GLN A 177 20.41 -2.93 21.49
C GLN A 177 21.20 -2.73 20.17
N ALA A 178 21.55 -1.50 19.82
CA ALA A 178 22.30 -1.14 18.62
C ALA A 178 23.24 0.03 18.93
N SER A 179 24.48 -0.29 19.31
CA SER A 179 25.48 0.68 19.78
C SER A 179 26.20 1.45 18.67
N ASP A 180 26.07 1.02 17.41
CA ASP A 180 26.67 1.65 16.22
C ASP A 180 25.77 2.72 15.59
N ILE A 181 24.66 3.09 16.24
CA ILE A 181 23.78 4.18 15.77
C ILE A 181 24.48 5.54 15.93
N ASP A 182 24.71 6.22 14.82
CA ASP A 182 25.25 7.58 14.78
C ASP A 182 24.17 8.68 14.64
N THR A 183 22.96 8.30 14.22
CA THR A 183 21.86 9.23 13.91
C THR A 183 20.52 8.61 14.32
N LEU A 184 19.71 9.35 15.08
CA LEU A 184 18.33 8.99 15.41
C LEU A 184 17.36 9.89 14.65
N ILE A 185 16.44 9.28 13.91
CA ILE A 185 15.33 9.97 13.25
C ILE A 185 14.06 9.71 14.05
N VAL A 186 13.38 10.77 14.47
CA VAL A 186 12.26 10.68 15.42
C VAL A 186 11.07 11.50 14.90
N PRO A 187 9.87 10.90 14.79
CA PRO A 187 8.67 11.66 14.46
C PRO A 187 8.40 12.77 15.48
N ILE A 188 8.08 13.97 15.00
CA ILE A 188 7.78 15.14 15.83
C ILE A 188 6.35 15.62 15.62
N SER A 189 5.80 16.16 16.69
CA SER A 189 4.47 16.78 16.80
C SER A 189 4.53 17.57 18.11
N GLY A 190 3.81 17.17 19.17
CA GLY A 190 3.92 17.81 20.49
C GLY A 190 5.30 17.73 21.18
N GLY A 191 6.30 17.09 20.56
CA GLY A 191 7.70 17.11 20.99
C GLY A 191 8.07 16.19 22.15
N GLY A 192 7.11 15.59 22.85
CA GLY A 192 7.38 14.81 24.08
C GLY A 192 8.31 13.60 23.86
N MET A 193 8.12 12.85 22.77
CA MET A 193 8.95 11.69 22.44
C MET A 193 10.37 12.09 22.06
N ILE A 194 10.52 12.97 21.06
CA ILE A 194 11.83 13.41 20.58
C ILE A 194 12.62 14.13 21.67
N SER A 195 11.98 14.87 22.57
CA SER A 195 12.66 15.54 23.69
C SER A 195 13.32 14.53 24.62
N GLY A 196 12.57 13.50 25.05
CA GLY A 196 13.13 12.44 25.90
C GLY A 196 14.22 11.65 25.17
N VAL A 197 13.99 11.35 23.90
CA VAL A 197 14.96 10.62 23.06
C VAL A 197 16.26 11.39 22.92
N ALA A 198 16.20 12.69 22.60
CA ALA A 198 17.34 13.56 22.40
C ALA A 198 18.16 13.73 23.68
N LEU A 199 17.50 13.99 24.82
CA LEU A 199 18.16 14.13 26.12
C LEU A 199 18.96 12.87 26.48
N ALA A 200 18.35 11.69 26.33
CA ALA A 200 19.02 10.44 26.66
C ALA A 200 20.17 10.12 25.68
N ALA A 201 19.92 10.27 24.38
CA ALA A 201 20.88 9.95 23.35
C ALA A 201 22.12 10.86 23.40
N LYS A 202 21.94 12.19 23.49
CA LYS A 202 23.06 13.14 23.58
C LYS A 202 23.83 13.01 24.90
N ALA A 203 23.18 12.59 25.99
CA ALA A 203 23.87 12.31 27.25
C ALA A 203 24.75 11.03 27.18
N ILE A 204 24.35 10.03 26.39
CA ILE A 204 25.13 8.80 26.16
C ILE A 204 26.25 9.04 25.15
N ASN A 205 25.90 9.65 24.02
CA ASN A 205 26.82 9.96 22.93
C ASN A 205 26.58 11.40 22.48
N PRO A 206 27.39 12.38 22.95
CA PRO A 206 27.23 13.78 22.56
C PRO A 206 27.34 14.03 21.05
N ALA A 207 28.01 13.14 20.31
CA ALA A 207 28.18 13.26 18.86
C ALA A 207 27.00 12.69 18.04
N ILE A 208 26.07 11.96 18.66
CA ILE A 208 24.92 11.38 17.95
C ILE A 208 24.06 12.49 17.35
N ARG A 209 23.62 12.33 16.10
CA ARG A 209 22.71 13.29 15.46
C ARG A 209 21.26 12.96 15.76
N ILE A 210 20.43 13.96 16.01
CA ILE A 210 18.99 13.82 16.24
C ILE A 210 18.26 14.60 15.15
N LEU A 211 17.51 13.89 14.31
CA LEU A 211 16.70 14.48 13.26
C LEU A 211 15.23 14.28 13.60
N ALA A 212 14.44 15.34 13.50
CA ALA A 212 12.99 15.25 13.57
C ALA A 212 12.41 14.92 12.19
N ALA A 213 11.26 14.26 12.15
CA ALA A 213 10.48 14.07 10.93
C ALA A 213 9.02 14.48 11.16
N GLU A 214 8.46 15.33 10.29
CA GLU A 214 7.07 15.77 10.36
C GLU A 214 6.42 15.93 8.98
N PRO A 215 5.08 15.89 8.89
CA PRO A 215 4.34 16.11 7.65
C PRO A 215 4.44 17.55 7.11
N LEU A 216 4.40 17.73 5.79
CA LEU A 216 4.37 19.06 5.16
C LEU A 216 3.18 19.90 5.62
N GLY A 217 1.97 19.33 5.66
CA GLY A 217 0.78 20.04 6.14
C GLY A 217 0.64 20.08 7.67
N ALA A 218 1.67 19.64 8.41
CA ALA A 218 1.78 19.75 9.86
C ALA A 218 3.21 20.17 10.29
N ASN A 219 3.86 21.03 9.51
CA ASN A 219 5.28 21.34 9.65
C ASN A 219 5.61 22.43 10.71
N ASP A 220 4.96 22.38 11.88
CA ASP A 220 5.11 23.43 12.89
C ASP A 220 6.50 23.42 13.56
N ALA A 221 7.17 22.27 13.68
CA ALA A 221 8.50 22.24 14.28
C ALA A 221 9.58 22.83 13.35
N PHE A 222 9.49 22.57 12.04
CA PHE A 222 10.37 23.15 11.03
C PHE A 222 10.24 24.66 11.00
N GLN A 223 9.00 25.18 11.00
CA GLN A 223 8.76 26.61 11.09
C GLN A 223 9.25 27.19 12.42
N SER A 224 9.03 26.48 13.52
CA SER A 224 9.49 26.93 14.84
C SER A 224 11.00 27.05 14.90
N LYS A 225 11.73 26.07 14.35
CA LYS A 225 13.18 26.07 14.27
C LYS A 225 13.71 27.19 13.39
N SER A 226 13.10 27.38 12.23
CA SER A 226 13.46 28.47 11.29
C SER A 226 13.24 29.85 11.91
N ASN A 227 12.17 30.03 12.69
CA ASN A 227 11.80 31.30 13.31
C ASN A 227 12.47 31.54 14.68
N GLY A 228 13.13 30.53 15.25
CA GLY A 228 13.70 30.60 16.60
C GLY A 228 12.67 30.70 17.74
N ARG A 229 11.38 30.44 17.46
CA ARG A 229 10.28 30.49 18.45
C ARG A 229 9.15 29.55 18.04
N ILE A 230 8.36 29.08 19.01
CA ILE A 230 7.18 28.24 18.75
C ILE A 230 6.25 28.93 17.74
N THR A 231 5.93 28.19 16.68
CA THR A 231 4.97 28.56 15.64
C THR A 231 3.79 27.60 15.72
N LYS A 232 2.56 28.11 15.62
CA LYS A 232 1.35 27.30 15.55
C LYS A 232 0.70 27.50 14.19
N LEU A 233 0.31 26.40 13.54
CA LEU A 233 -0.39 26.44 12.27
C LEU A 233 -1.87 26.76 12.50
N SER A 234 -2.46 27.53 11.59
CA SER A 234 -3.90 27.79 11.59
C SER A 234 -4.71 26.56 11.19
N GLU A 235 -4.14 25.71 10.34
CA GLU A 235 -4.74 24.48 9.84
C GLU A 235 -3.69 23.36 9.80
N VAL A 236 -4.14 22.12 10.00
CA VAL A 236 -3.30 20.93 10.00
C VAL A 236 -3.91 19.93 9.03
N ASN A 237 -3.17 19.60 7.96
CA ASN A 237 -3.63 18.70 6.90
C ASN A 237 -2.59 17.61 6.67
N THR A 238 -2.88 16.39 7.10
CA THR A 238 -1.93 15.28 7.12
C THR A 238 -2.69 13.96 7.30
N ILE A 239 -2.25 12.90 6.61
CA ILE A 239 -2.79 11.55 6.84
C ILE A 239 -2.28 10.94 8.15
N ALA A 240 -1.12 11.41 8.64
CA ALA A 240 -0.54 11.03 9.92
C ALA A 240 -1.32 11.66 11.09
N ASP A 241 -2.49 11.09 11.40
CA ASP A 241 -3.40 11.57 12.44
C ASP A 241 -2.76 11.76 13.84
N GLY A 242 -1.70 11.00 14.13
CA GLY A 242 -0.91 11.09 15.36
C GLY A 242 0.06 12.27 15.44
N LEU A 243 0.31 12.98 14.33
CA LEU A 243 1.26 14.09 14.22
C LEU A 243 0.58 15.46 14.14
N ARG A 244 -0.65 15.58 14.64
CA ARG A 244 -1.48 16.80 14.57
C ARG A 244 -1.41 17.71 15.81
N ALA A 245 -0.48 17.47 16.73
CA ALA A 245 -0.27 18.29 17.93
C ALA A 245 0.94 19.23 17.77
N PHE A 246 0.93 20.32 18.53
CA PHE A 246 1.95 21.38 18.45
C PHE A 246 2.98 21.29 19.58
N LEU A 247 4.20 21.78 19.31
CA LEU A 247 5.23 21.96 20.33
C LEU A 247 4.74 22.80 21.52
N GLY A 248 5.22 22.45 22.72
CA GLY A 248 4.89 23.13 23.97
C GLY A 248 6.11 23.72 24.65
N ASP A 249 5.88 24.54 25.68
CA ASP A 249 6.94 25.31 26.34
C ASP A 249 8.03 24.46 27.02
N LEU A 250 7.71 23.21 27.40
CA LEU A 250 8.70 22.29 27.99
C LEU A 250 9.48 21.52 26.93
N THR A 251 8.87 21.29 25.75
CA THR A 251 9.52 20.53 24.66
C THR A 251 10.33 21.43 23.74
N TRP A 252 9.93 22.70 23.56
CA TRP A 252 10.60 23.64 22.67
C TRP A 252 12.08 23.91 23.00
N PRO A 253 12.50 24.22 24.25
CA PRO A 253 13.91 24.43 24.54
C PRO A 253 14.78 23.22 24.17
N ILE A 254 14.27 22.01 24.43
CA ILE A 254 14.96 20.76 24.13
C ILE A 254 15.05 20.56 22.61
N VAL A 255 13.95 20.76 21.88
CA VAL A 255 13.91 20.64 20.42
C VAL A 255 14.84 21.67 19.76
N ARG A 256 14.80 22.93 20.21
CA ARG A 256 15.67 24.00 19.71
C ARG A 256 17.14 23.67 19.85
N ASP A 257 17.54 23.15 21.01
CA ASP A 257 18.95 23.02 21.38
C ASP A 257 19.55 21.65 21.01
N LEU A 258 18.76 20.58 21.02
CA LEU A 258 19.26 19.20 20.87
C LEU A 258 18.84 18.49 19.59
N VAL A 259 17.85 18.98 18.86
CA VAL A 259 17.45 18.43 17.55
C VAL A 259 18.24 19.14 16.47
N ASP A 260 19.08 18.39 15.75
CA ASP A 260 20.04 18.91 14.78
C ASP A 260 19.35 19.39 13.48
N ASP A 261 18.27 18.74 13.04
CA ASP A 261 17.47 19.18 11.89
C ASP A 261 16.01 18.69 11.94
N VAL A 262 15.13 19.30 11.15
CA VAL A 262 13.73 18.86 10.98
C VAL A 262 13.47 18.54 9.52
N ILE A 263 13.21 17.27 9.23
CA ILE A 263 12.88 16.76 7.90
C ILE A 263 11.36 16.89 7.71
N VAL A 264 10.97 17.66 6.70
CA VAL A 264 9.57 17.79 6.30
C VAL A 264 9.27 16.75 5.21
N VAL A 265 8.25 15.93 5.43
CA VAL A 265 7.83 14.84 4.55
C VAL A 265 6.45 15.15 3.99
N ASP A 266 6.28 15.14 2.67
CA ASP A 266 4.96 15.24 2.08
C ASP A 266 4.20 13.93 2.29
N ASP A 267 3.13 13.97 3.09
CA ASP A 267 2.33 12.81 3.47
C ASP A 267 0.89 12.91 2.97
N MET A 268 0.53 14.03 2.34
CA MET A 268 -0.70 14.08 1.60
C MET A 268 -0.52 13.16 0.40
N GLU A 269 -1.54 12.38 0.04
CA GLU A 269 -1.60 11.86 -1.33
C GLU A 269 -1.24 13.05 -2.21
N PRO A 270 -0.26 12.94 -3.12
CA PRO A 270 0.19 14.07 -3.89
C PRO A 270 -1.07 14.70 -4.47
N ASN A 271 -1.45 15.85 -3.90
CA ASN A 271 -2.40 16.72 -4.56
C ASN A 271 -1.82 16.78 -5.95
N HIS A 272 -2.61 16.37 -6.94
CA HIS A 272 -2.30 16.46 -8.36
C HIS A 272 -1.93 17.91 -8.69
N THR A 273 -0.74 18.32 -8.25
CA THR A 273 0.09 19.30 -8.89
C THR A 273 0.28 18.66 -10.23
N LYS A 274 -0.26 19.34 -11.24
CA LYS A 274 -0.03 19.05 -12.64
C LYS A 274 1.48 19.16 -12.89
N SER A 275 2.27 18.19 -12.43
CA SER A 275 3.44 17.73 -13.13
C SER A 275 2.96 16.63 -14.06
N SER A 276 3.54 16.56 -15.24
CA SER A 276 3.07 15.79 -16.39
C SER A 276 3.18 14.26 -16.25
N ASP A 277 3.56 13.70 -15.09
CA ASP A 277 4.14 12.34 -15.05
C ASP A 277 3.74 11.49 -13.83
N CYS A 278 2.44 11.33 -13.52
CA CYS A 278 1.98 10.23 -12.66
C CYS A 278 1.14 9.22 -13.46
N TYR A 279 1.47 7.94 -13.33
CA TYR A 279 0.71 6.83 -13.92
C TYR A 279 -0.68 6.70 -13.27
N ALA A 280 -1.59 6.00 -13.95
CA ALA A 280 -2.97 5.81 -13.48
C ALA A 280 -3.12 4.82 -12.29
N ALA A 281 -2.03 4.23 -11.83
CA ALA A 281 -1.97 3.32 -10.69
C ALA A 281 -0.54 3.32 -10.13
N ASP A 282 -0.38 2.89 -8.88
CA ASP A 282 0.92 2.76 -8.20
C ASP A 282 0.94 1.54 -7.26
N ILE A 283 2.07 1.31 -6.57
CA ILE A 283 2.19 0.19 -5.64
C ILE A 283 1.19 0.25 -4.48
N SER A 284 0.82 1.46 -4.04
CA SER A 284 -0.13 1.68 -2.94
C SER A 284 -1.54 1.28 -3.37
N SER A 285 -1.99 1.72 -4.54
CA SER A 285 -3.28 1.36 -5.12
C SER A 285 -3.37 -0.13 -5.42
N ILE A 286 -2.27 -0.77 -5.83
CA ILE A 286 -2.18 -2.22 -6.04
C ILE A 286 -2.28 -2.99 -4.72
N ARG A 287 -1.59 -2.56 -3.65
CA ARG A 287 -1.73 -3.19 -2.32
C ARG A 287 -3.14 -3.02 -1.74
N ALA A 288 -3.75 -1.85 -1.93
CA ALA A 288 -5.15 -1.63 -1.58
C ALA A 288 -6.09 -2.56 -2.37
N ALA A 289 -5.80 -2.78 -3.67
CA ALA A 289 -6.53 -3.74 -4.48
C ALA A 289 -6.38 -5.17 -3.96
N GLN A 290 -5.18 -5.60 -3.56
CA GLN A 290 -4.92 -6.92 -2.99
C GLN A 290 -5.80 -7.17 -1.75
N VAL A 291 -5.86 -6.21 -0.82
CA VAL A 291 -6.73 -6.30 0.36
C VAL A 291 -8.20 -6.40 -0.03
N ARG A 292 -8.65 -5.55 -0.96
CA ARG A 292 -10.04 -5.49 -1.43
C ARG A 292 -10.51 -6.79 -2.08
N ILE A 293 -9.68 -7.40 -2.92
CA ILE A 293 -10.07 -8.60 -3.68
C ILE A 293 -9.82 -9.91 -2.93
N LYS A 294 -9.01 -9.91 -1.85
CA LYS A 294 -8.61 -11.11 -1.09
C LYS A 294 -9.78 -12.06 -0.71
N PRO A 295 -10.97 -11.58 -0.31
CA PRO A 295 -12.09 -12.47 0.01
C PRO A 295 -12.70 -13.17 -1.22
N PHE A 296 -12.43 -12.68 -2.42
CA PHE A 296 -13.11 -13.08 -3.65
C PHE A 296 -12.18 -13.72 -4.67
N ALA A 297 -10.96 -13.23 -4.85
CA ALA A 297 -10.00 -13.76 -5.81
C ALA A 297 -9.25 -14.97 -5.24
N GLN A 298 -8.79 -15.86 -6.13
CA GLN A 298 -7.90 -16.96 -5.77
C GLN A 298 -6.45 -16.47 -5.81
N GLN A 299 -5.63 -16.87 -4.83
CA GLN A 299 -4.18 -16.85 -4.99
C GLN A 299 -3.80 -18.04 -5.88
N THR A 300 -3.57 -17.77 -7.16
CA THR A 300 -3.30 -18.82 -8.15
C THR A 300 -1.93 -19.45 -7.92
N PRO A 301 -1.75 -20.75 -8.23
CA PRO A 301 -0.46 -21.42 -8.05
C PRO A 301 0.60 -20.90 -9.02
N VAL A 302 1.86 -21.09 -8.62
CA VAL A 302 3.02 -21.02 -9.50
C VAL A 302 3.45 -22.45 -9.81
N LEU A 303 3.46 -22.82 -11.09
CA LEU A 303 3.99 -24.11 -11.53
C LEU A 303 5.43 -23.96 -12.04
N THR A 304 6.17 -25.06 -12.05
CA THR A 304 7.51 -25.18 -12.64
C THR A 304 7.59 -26.48 -13.45
N SER A 305 8.56 -26.60 -14.35
CA SER A 305 8.74 -27.83 -15.14
C SER A 305 10.17 -27.99 -15.63
N ASP A 306 10.89 -29.01 -15.12
CA ASP A 306 12.25 -29.31 -15.55
C ASP A 306 12.36 -29.62 -17.05
N THR A 307 11.31 -30.19 -17.64
CA THR A 307 11.23 -30.45 -19.08
C THR A 307 11.19 -29.14 -19.86
N LEU A 308 10.33 -28.20 -19.47
CA LEU A 308 10.26 -26.89 -20.15
C LEU A 308 11.50 -26.04 -19.87
N ASP A 309 12.08 -26.15 -18.67
CA ASP A 309 13.36 -25.53 -18.35
C ASP A 309 14.46 -25.99 -19.32
N SER A 310 14.53 -27.31 -19.55
CA SER A 310 15.51 -27.93 -20.45
C SER A 310 15.30 -27.51 -21.91
N ILE A 311 14.04 -27.43 -22.36
CA ILE A 311 13.70 -26.98 -23.73
C ILE A 311 14.06 -25.50 -23.91
N ALA A 312 13.79 -24.65 -22.91
CA ALA A 312 14.08 -23.21 -22.97
C ALA A 312 15.55 -22.87 -22.69
N GLY A 313 16.28 -23.75 -22.01
CA GLY A 313 17.62 -23.48 -21.48
C GLY A 313 17.62 -22.43 -20.36
N ARG A 314 16.51 -22.30 -19.62
CA ARG A 314 16.25 -21.28 -18.58
C ARG A 314 15.40 -21.88 -17.46
N LYS A 315 15.33 -21.23 -16.29
CA LYS A 315 14.42 -21.60 -15.21
C LYS A 315 13.07 -20.90 -15.40
N LEU A 316 11.99 -21.67 -15.54
CA LEU A 316 10.66 -21.15 -15.85
C LEU A 316 9.68 -21.33 -14.69
N TYR A 317 8.96 -20.25 -14.40
CA TYR A 317 7.91 -20.21 -13.38
C TYR A 317 6.62 -19.76 -14.06
N PHE A 318 5.49 -20.42 -13.79
CA PHE A 318 4.23 -20.18 -14.50
C PHE A 318 3.16 -19.73 -13.51
N LYS A 319 2.77 -18.45 -13.57
CA LYS A 319 1.65 -17.92 -12.77
C LYS A 319 0.32 -18.25 -13.46
N CYS A 320 -0.40 -19.22 -12.92
CA CYS A 320 -1.55 -19.85 -13.56
C CYS A 320 -2.87 -19.08 -13.38
N GLU A 321 -2.98 -17.91 -14.01
CA GLU A 321 -4.23 -17.12 -14.00
C GLU A 321 -5.40 -17.79 -14.76
N CYS A 322 -5.15 -18.87 -15.51
CA CYS A 322 -6.17 -19.78 -16.00
C CYS A 322 -7.00 -20.45 -14.88
N PHE A 323 -6.47 -20.52 -13.65
CA PHE A 323 -7.19 -21.02 -12.47
C PHE A 323 -7.90 -19.94 -11.65
N GLN A 324 -7.81 -18.67 -12.08
CA GLN A 324 -8.56 -17.60 -11.44
C GLN A 324 -10.07 -17.78 -11.67
N LYS A 325 -10.90 -17.20 -10.80
CA LYS A 325 -12.35 -17.16 -11.00
C LYS A 325 -12.70 -16.57 -12.37
N GLY A 326 -13.65 -17.21 -13.07
CA GLY A 326 -13.98 -16.84 -14.45
C GLY A 326 -12.95 -17.28 -15.50
N GLY A 327 -11.92 -18.04 -15.11
CA GLY A 327 -10.95 -18.68 -16.02
C GLY A 327 -9.84 -17.77 -16.55
N ALA A 328 -9.69 -16.55 -16.01
CA ALA A 328 -8.66 -15.60 -16.44
C ALA A 328 -8.36 -14.52 -15.40
N PHE A 329 -7.22 -13.86 -15.55
CA PHE A 329 -6.74 -12.77 -14.68
C PHE A 329 -7.74 -11.60 -14.52
N LYS A 330 -8.61 -11.39 -15.50
CA LYS A 330 -9.53 -10.25 -15.59
C LYS A 330 -10.39 -10.07 -14.34
N PHE A 331 -10.68 -11.15 -13.61
CA PHE A 331 -11.43 -11.09 -12.37
C PHE A 331 -10.79 -10.20 -11.31
N ARG A 332 -9.46 -10.09 -11.26
CA ARG A 332 -8.77 -9.26 -10.25
C ARG A 332 -9.11 -7.78 -10.42
N GLY A 333 -8.86 -7.22 -11.60
CA GLY A 333 -9.23 -5.84 -11.94
C GLY A 333 -10.73 -5.60 -11.87
N ALA A 334 -11.56 -6.50 -12.42
CA ALA A 334 -13.01 -6.34 -12.39
C ALA A 334 -13.56 -6.33 -10.95
N CYS A 335 -13.11 -7.24 -10.10
CA CYS A 335 -13.45 -7.28 -8.68
C CYS A 335 -12.97 -6.01 -7.97
N ASN A 336 -11.73 -5.58 -8.23
CA ASN A 336 -11.20 -4.35 -7.64
C ASN A 336 -12.03 -3.13 -8.02
N ALA A 337 -12.33 -2.95 -9.31
CA ALA A 337 -13.13 -1.84 -9.82
C ALA A 337 -14.53 -1.84 -9.20
N ILE A 338 -15.20 -3.00 -9.20
CA ILE A 338 -16.54 -3.13 -8.65
C ILE A 338 -16.57 -2.85 -7.16
N PHE A 339 -15.71 -3.47 -6.35
CA PHE A 339 -15.71 -3.28 -4.89
C PHE A 339 -15.08 -1.95 -4.44
N SER A 340 -14.60 -1.13 -5.39
CA SER A 340 -14.14 0.24 -5.10
C SER A 340 -15.22 1.31 -5.28
N LEU A 341 -16.35 0.98 -5.91
CA LEU A 341 -17.47 1.92 -6.06
C LEU A 341 -18.06 2.24 -4.68
N ASP A 342 -18.47 3.49 -4.47
CA ASP A 342 -19.36 3.83 -3.36
C ASP A 342 -20.75 3.21 -3.57
N ASP A 343 -21.60 3.24 -2.54
CA ASP A 343 -22.90 2.58 -2.59
C ASP A 343 -23.88 3.27 -3.57
N ASP A 344 -23.76 4.59 -3.76
CA ASP A 344 -24.58 5.36 -4.71
C ASP A 344 -24.26 5.01 -6.16
N GLN A 345 -22.99 4.80 -6.48
CA GLN A 345 -22.54 4.30 -7.78
C GLN A 345 -22.91 2.83 -7.96
N ALA A 346 -22.70 2.00 -6.94
CA ALA A 346 -22.91 0.56 -7.02
C ALA A 346 -24.37 0.20 -7.28
N THR A 347 -25.32 0.91 -6.66
CA THR A 347 -26.76 0.68 -6.87
C THR A 347 -27.22 0.93 -8.31
N LYS A 348 -26.53 1.79 -9.06
CA LYS A 348 -26.78 2.05 -10.49
C LYS A 348 -26.23 0.95 -11.41
N GLY A 349 -25.40 0.05 -10.89
CA GLY A 349 -24.76 -1.03 -11.62
C GLY A 349 -23.55 -0.58 -12.45
N VAL A 350 -23.05 -1.51 -13.27
CA VAL A 350 -21.87 -1.30 -14.13
C VAL A 350 -22.15 -1.69 -15.57
N VAL A 351 -21.42 -1.07 -16.51
CA VAL A 351 -21.51 -1.38 -17.94
C VAL A 351 -20.14 -1.56 -18.56
N THR A 352 -20.04 -2.45 -19.56
CA THR A 352 -18.85 -2.60 -20.40
C THR A 352 -19.23 -3.07 -21.81
N HIS A 353 -18.36 -2.82 -22.78
CA HIS A 353 -18.55 -3.21 -24.18
C HIS A 353 -17.57 -4.31 -24.65
N SER A 354 -17.28 -5.26 -23.75
CA SER A 354 -16.42 -6.42 -24.02
C SER A 354 -17.25 -7.67 -24.27
N SER A 355 -16.76 -8.57 -25.11
CA SER A 355 -17.39 -9.86 -25.42
C SER A 355 -16.62 -11.08 -24.93
N GLY A 356 -15.60 -10.90 -24.08
CA GLY A 356 -14.71 -11.97 -23.64
C GLY A 356 -14.44 -12.01 -22.14
N ASN A 357 -13.20 -12.31 -21.76
CA ASN A 357 -12.80 -12.58 -20.38
C ASN A 357 -13.16 -11.43 -19.41
N HIS A 358 -13.09 -10.17 -19.87
CA HIS A 358 -13.50 -9.02 -19.06
C HIS A 358 -15.00 -9.00 -18.78
N ALA A 359 -15.82 -9.30 -19.77
CA ALA A 359 -17.27 -9.31 -19.63
C ALA A 359 -17.75 -10.37 -18.64
N ALA A 360 -17.17 -11.59 -18.70
CA ALA A 360 -17.45 -12.65 -17.74
C ALA A 360 -16.97 -12.27 -16.32
N ALA A 361 -15.76 -11.72 -16.20
CA ALA A 361 -15.19 -11.28 -14.93
C ALA A 361 -16.01 -10.19 -14.25
N LEU A 362 -16.44 -9.17 -15.02
CA LEU A 362 -17.26 -8.07 -14.53
C LEU A 362 -18.63 -8.55 -14.09
N SER A 363 -19.25 -9.44 -14.87
CA SER A 363 -20.53 -10.07 -14.50
C SER A 363 -20.43 -10.84 -13.18
N LEU A 364 -19.38 -11.64 -13.03
CA LEU A 364 -19.15 -12.42 -11.80
C LEU A 364 -18.92 -11.51 -10.59
N ALA A 365 -18.08 -10.50 -10.71
CA ALA A 365 -17.79 -9.58 -9.61
C ALA A 365 -19.02 -8.72 -9.23
N ALA A 366 -19.83 -8.31 -10.20
CA ALA A 366 -21.08 -7.58 -9.96
C ALA A 366 -22.11 -8.45 -9.23
N ASN A 367 -22.25 -9.71 -9.65
CA ASN A 367 -23.10 -10.69 -8.99
C ASN A 367 -22.68 -10.91 -7.53
N LEU A 368 -21.37 -11.06 -7.27
CA LEU A 368 -20.84 -11.18 -5.90
C LEU A 368 -21.12 -9.95 -5.02
N ARG A 369 -21.16 -8.73 -5.60
CA ARG A 369 -21.54 -7.51 -4.88
C ARG A 369 -23.07 -7.33 -4.76
N GLY A 370 -23.86 -8.05 -5.56
CA GLY A 370 -25.31 -7.91 -5.63
C GLY A 370 -25.79 -6.70 -6.45
N ILE A 371 -25.05 -6.32 -7.50
CA ILE A 371 -25.39 -5.18 -8.36
C ILE A 371 -25.59 -5.58 -9.84
N PRO A 372 -26.34 -4.80 -10.64
CA PRO A 372 -26.53 -5.07 -12.06
C PRO A 372 -25.23 -4.96 -12.88
N ALA A 373 -25.05 -5.83 -13.86
CA ALA A 373 -23.99 -5.74 -14.86
C ALA A 373 -24.56 -5.76 -16.28
N TYR A 374 -24.42 -4.66 -17.01
CA TYR A 374 -24.86 -4.51 -18.39
C TYR A 374 -23.69 -4.75 -19.34
N ILE A 375 -23.79 -5.79 -20.16
CA ILE A 375 -22.68 -6.26 -20.98
C ILE A 375 -23.04 -6.13 -22.46
N VAL A 376 -22.48 -5.11 -23.10
CA VAL A 376 -22.66 -4.87 -24.53
C VAL A 376 -21.72 -5.79 -25.32
N VAL A 377 -22.31 -6.69 -26.09
CA VAL A 377 -21.60 -7.66 -26.93
C VAL A 377 -22.04 -7.50 -28.39
N PRO A 378 -21.15 -7.69 -29.37
CA PRO A 378 -21.55 -7.72 -30.78
C PRO A 378 -22.31 -9.01 -31.11
N LYS A 379 -23.18 -8.96 -32.12
CA LYS A 379 -23.98 -10.12 -32.57
C LYS A 379 -23.15 -11.33 -33.05
N ASP A 380 -21.92 -11.10 -33.48
CA ASP A 380 -20.98 -12.14 -33.96
C ASP A 380 -20.06 -12.69 -32.86
N ALA A 381 -20.26 -12.31 -31.58
CA ALA A 381 -19.45 -12.79 -30.47
C ALA A 381 -19.50 -14.32 -30.33
N PRO A 382 -18.36 -14.98 -29.98
CA PRO A 382 -18.34 -16.43 -29.74
C PRO A 382 -19.37 -16.86 -28.69
N LYS A 383 -20.17 -17.88 -29.01
CA LYS A 383 -21.28 -18.36 -28.16
C LYS A 383 -20.83 -18.75 -26.76
N CYS A 384 -19.67 -19.39 -26.62
CA CYS A 384 -19.10 -19.79 -25.33
C CYS A 384 -18.87 -18.58 -24.40
N LYS A 385 -18.46 -17.44 -24.94
CA LYS A 385 -18.19 -16.22 -24.16
C LYS A 385 -19.47 -15.51 -23.74
N VAL A 386 -20.46 -15.46 -24.62
CA VAL A 386 -21.81 -14.98 -24.28
C VAL A 386 -22.45 -15.88 -23.21
N ALA A 387 -22.26 -17.20 -23.29
CA ALA A 387 -22.75 -18.13 -22.29
C ALA A 387 -22.11 -17.88 -20.90
N ASN A 388 -20.81 -17.57 -20.84
CA ASN A 388 -20.14 -17.22 -19.58
C ASN A 388 -20.72 -15.94 -18.94
N VAL A 389 -21.03 -14.92 -19.74
CA VAL A 389 -21.68 -13.69 -19.24
C VAL A 389 -23.03 -14.02 -18.60
N LYS A 390 -23.88 -14.78 -19.31
CA LYS A 390 -25.20 -15.20 -18.81
C LYS A 390 -25.08 -16.06 -17.56
N ARG A 391 -24.12 -17.00 -17.54
CA ARG A 391 -23.84 -17.89 -16.40
C ARG A 391 -23.54 -17.10 -15.12
N TYR A 392 -22.87 -15.97 -15.24
CA TYR A 392 -22.53 -15.11 -14.11
C TYR A 392 -23.55 -14.01 -13.82
N GLY A 393 -24.72 -14.03 -14.47
CA GLY A 393 -25.80 -13.08 -14.20
C GLY A 393 -25.67 -11.74 -14.92
N GLY A 394 -24.79 -11.62 -15.92
CA GLY A 394 -24.69 -10.40 -16.73
C GLY A 394 -25.87 -10.23 -17.69
N HIS A 395 -26.39 -9.00 -17.79
CA HIS A 395 -27.41 -8.60 -18.74
C HIS A 395 -26.77 -8.36 -20.11
N VAL A 396 -26.91 -9.34 -21.01
CA VAL A 396 -26.36 -9.27 -22.36
C VAL A 396 -27.19 -8.32 -23.23
N ILE A 397 -26.54 -7.31 -23.80
CA ILE A 397 -27.12 -6.33 -24.73
C ILE A 397 -26.37 -6.44 -26.06
N PHE A 398 -27.09 -6.73 -27.14
CA PHE A 398 -26.48 -6.92 -28.45
C PHE A 398 -26.28 -5.59 -29.19
N SER A 399 -25.14 -5.48 -29.88
CA SER A 399 -24.76 -4.40 -30.79
C SER A 399 -24.36 -4.95 -32.16
N GLU A 400 -24.23 -4.09 -33.16
CA GLU A 400 -23.63 -4.50 -34.44
C GLU A 400 -22.12 -4.75 -34.28
N PRO A 401 -21.48 -5.52 -35.18
CA PRO A 401 -20.06 -5.91 -35.03
C PRO A 401 -19.06 -4.75 -34.96
N SER A 402 -19.40 -3.55 -35.45
CA SER A 402 -18.47 -2.41 -35.49
C SER A 402 -18.14 -1.86 -34.10
N MET A 403 -16.92 -1.35 -33.92
CA MET A 403 -16.49 -0.73 -32.65
C MET A 403 -17.38 0.46 -32.29
N GLN A 404 -17.71 1.30 -33.27
CA GLN A 404 -18.62 2.44 -33.09
C GLN A 404 -20.00 1.99 -32.56
N SER A 405 -20.60 0.94 -33.12
CA SER A 405 -21.92 0.47 -32.65
C SER A 405 -21.88 -0.05 -31.21
N ARG A 406 -20.77 -0.66 -30.80
CA ARG A 406 -20.59 -1.12 -29.41
C ARG A 406 -20.49 0.06 -28.45
N GLU A 407 -19.73 1.09 -28.81
CA GLU A 407 -19.57 2.31 -28.02
C GLU A 407 -20.90 3.08 -27.92
N ASP A 408 -21.61 3.26 -29.04
CA ASP A 408 -22.91 3.94 -29.07
C ASP A 408 -23.95 3.20 -28.21
N THR A 409 -24.01 1.87 -28.32
CA THR A 409 -24.90 1.04 -27.50
C THR A 409 -24.53 1.15 -26.01
N ALA A 410 -23.24 1.14 -25.67
CA ALA A 410 -22.78 1.31 -24.29
C ALA A 410 -23.12 2.71 -23.73
N ASN A 411 -22.95 3.76 -24.54
CA ASN A 411 -23.32 5.14 -24.19
C ASN A 411 -24.82 5.27 -23.94
N LYS A 412 -25.65 4.61 -24.75
CA LYS A 412 -27.10 4.56 -24.52
C LYS A 412 -27.44 3.90 -23.17
N VAL A 413 -26.83 2.76 -22.86
CA VAL A 413 -27.02 2.07 -21.57
C VAL A 413 -26.57 2.95 -20.40
N LEU A 414 -25.45 3.67 -20.54
CA LEU A 414 -24.99 4.63 -19.53
C LEU A 414 -26.03 5.72 -19.27
N GLN A 415 -26.61 6.30 -20.32
CA GLN A 415 -27.64 7.33 -20.22
C GLN A 415 -28.92 6.81 -19.57
N ASP A 416 -29.35 5.60 -19.94
CA ASP A 416 -30.61 5.01 -19.48
C ASP A 416 -30.54 4.52 -18.01
N THR A 417 -29.36 4.08 -17.55
CA THR A 417 -29.20 3.42 -16.24
C THR A 417 -28.43 4.23 -15.20
N GLY A 418 -27.59 5.18 -15.64
CA GLY A 418 -26.63 5.84 -14.77
C GLY A 418 -25.50 4.92 -14.27
N ALA A 419 -25.34 3.72 -14.86
CA ALA A 419 -24.30 2.77 -14.51
C ALA A 419 -22.89 3.34 -14.69
N VAL A 420 -21.90 2.72 -14.04
CA VAL A 420 -20.49 3.10 -14.20
C VAL A 420 -19.86 2.30 -15.33
N LEU A 421 -19.27 2.98 -16.32
CA LEU A 421 -18.46 2.33 -17.34
C LEU A 421 -17.19 1.75 -16.71
N VAL A 422 -16.95 0.46 -16.94
CA VAL A 422 -15.73 -0.22 -16.51
C VAL A 422 -14.99 -0.76 -17.74
N PRO A 423 -13.97 -0.03 -18.24
CA PRO A 423 -13.15 -0.47 -19.37
C PRO A 423 -12.43 -1.79 -19.11
N SER A 424 -12.00 -2.46 -20.18
CA SER A 424 -11.32 -3.77 -20.06
C SER A 424 -9.86 -3.68 -19.60
N SER A 425 -9.24 -2.50 -19.68
CA SER A 425 -7.80 -2.31 -19.45
C SER A 425 -7.42 -0.88 -19.06
N ASN A 426 -7.92 0.12 -19.78
CA ASN A 426 -7.54 1.52 -19.64
C ASN A 426 -8.28 2.24 -18.49
N ASP A 427 -8.11 1.75 -17.27
CA ASP A 427 -8.71 2.27 -16.03
C ASP A 427 -7.78 1.97 -14.84
N GLY A 428 -7.52 2.96 -13.99
CA GLY A 428 -6.59 2.84 -12.85
C GLY A 428 -6.97 1.74 -11.85
N ARG A 429 -8.26 1.51 -11.63
CA ARG A 429 -8.77 0.43 -10.76
C ARG A 429 -8.54 -0.94 -11.39
N ILE A 430 -8.72 -1.03 -12.72
CA ILE A 430 -8.40 -2.26 -13.45
C ILE A 430 -6.91 -2.56 -13.34
N ILE A 431 -6.04 -1.60 -13.68
CA ILE A 431 -4.58 -1.73 -13.61
C ILE A 431 -4.14 -2.14 -12.20
N SER A 432 -4.67 -1.47 -11.17
CA SER A 432 -4.37 -1.77 -9.76
C SER A 432 -4.72 -3.21 -9.38
N GLY A 433 -5.90 -3.69 -9.79
CA GLY A 433 -6.30 -5.07 -9.53
C GLY A 433 -5.47 -6.09 -10.30
N GLN A 434 -5.05 -5.80 -11.54
CA GLN A 434 -4.18 -6.72 -12.27
C GLN A 434 -2.76 -6.76 -11.68
N GLY A 435 -2.29 -5.66 -11.08
CA GLY A 435 -0.97 -5.61 -10.45
C GLY A 435 -0.80 -6.54 -9.25
N THR A 436 -1.89 -7.03 -8.65
CA THR A 436 -1.80 -8.01 -7.54
C THR A 436 -1.18 -9.33 -7.99
N ILE A 437 -1.14 -9.60 -9.31
CA ILE A 437 -0.47 -10.78 -9.89
C ILE A 437 1.01 -10.78 -9.47
N SER A 438 1.74 -9.67 -9.64
CA SER A 438 3.17 -9.62 -9.29
C SER A 438 3.42 -9.72 -7.80
N LEU A 439 2.54 -9.14 -6.97
CA LEU A 439 2.65 -9.27 -5.52
C LEU A 439 2.67 -10.74 -5.11
N GLU A 440 1.72 -11.53 -5.63
CA GLU A 440 1.67 -12.97 -5.34
C GLU A 440 2.79 -13.73 -6.02
N PHE A 441 3.10 -13.41 -7.28
CA PHE A 441 4.05 -14.19 -8.08
C PHE A 441 5.46 -14.10 -7.51
N LEU A 442 5.92 -12.89 -7.15
CA LEU A 442 7.25 -12.69 -6.59
C LEU A 442 7.36 -13.14 -5.12
N GLU A 443 6.23 -13.18 -4.39
CA GLU A 443 6.17 -13.83 -3.08
C GLU A 443 6.32 -15.35 -3.18
N GLN A 444 5.69 -15.96 -4.18
CA GLN A 444 5.73 -17.41 -4.42
C GLN A 444 7.03 -17.89 -5.07
N ALA A 445 7.74 -17.02 -5.80
CA ALA A 445 8.99 -17.32 -6.50
C ALA A 445 9.89 -16.08 -6.52
N SER A 446 10.68 -15.89 -5.46
CA SER A 446 11.53 -14.71 -5.25
C SER A 446 12.78 -14.67 -6.14
N GLU A 447 13.12 -15.77 -6.79
CA GLU A 447 14.30 -15.93 -7.65
C GLU A 447 14.09 -15.30 -9.04
N ILE A 448 12.86 -14.94 -9.39
CA ILE A 448 12.51 -14.40 -10.71
C ILE A 448 13.28 -13.10 -10.98
N ASP A 449 14.06 -13.10 -12.06
CA ASP A 449 14.78 -11.93 -12.58
C ASP A 449 14.05 -11.25 -13.75
N THR A 450 13.15 -11.98 -14.41
CA THR A 450 12.47 -11.53 -15.63
C THR A 450 11.01 -11.98 -15.62
N LEU A 451 10.07 -11.06 -15.88
CA LEU A 451 8.66 -11.38 -16.09
C LEU A 451 8.29 -11.20 -17.57
N ILE A 452 7.65 -12.22 -18.14
CA ILE A 452 7.08 -12.17 -19.49
C ILE A 452 5.56 -12.16 -19.41
N VAL A 453 4.97 -11.12 -19.96
CA VAL A 453 3.55 -10.79 -19.77
C VAL A 453 2.87 -10.54 -21.11
N PRO A 454 1.73 -11.20 -21.40
CA PRO A 454 0.95 -10.90 -22.59
C PRO A 454 0.52 -9.41 -22.63
N ILE A 455 0.62 -8.77 -23.80
CA ILE A 455 0.22 -7.37 -24.01
C ILE A 455 -0.84 -7.25 -25.11
N SER A 456 -1.67 -6.23 -24.95
CA SER A 456 -2.88 -5.90 -25.72
C SER A 456 -3.17 -4.43 -25.35
N GLY A 457 -4.36 -4.12 -24.82
CA GLY A 457 -4.65 -2.81 -24.21
C GLY A 457 -3.79 -2.40 -22.99
N GLY A 458 -2.81 -3.21 -22.59
CA GLY A 458 -1.76 -2.83 -21.65
C GLY A 458 -2.13 -2.91 -20.17
N GLY A 459 -3.40 -3.11 -19.81
CA GLY A 459 -3.83 -3.04 -18.40
C GLY A 459 -3.17 -4.07 -17.48
N MET A 460 -2.95 -5.31 -17.95
CA MET A 460 -2.30 -6.37 -17.15
C MET A 460 -0.81 -6.07 -16.95
N ILE A 461 -0.07 -5.90 -18.04
CA ILE A 461 1.37 -5.65 -17.99
C ILE A 461 1.68 -4.34 -17.25
N SER A 462 0.83 -3.32 -17.36
CA SER A 462 1.00 -2.07 -16.60
C SER A 462 0.96 -2.33 -15.10
N GLY A 463 -0.05 -3.05 -14.61
CA GLY A 463 -0.15 -3.39 -13.19
C GLY A 463 0.99 -4.29 -12.74
N VAL A 464 1.35 -5.29 -13.56
CA VAL A 464 2.45 -6.21 -13.29
C VAL A 464 3.79 -5.48 -13.19
N ALA A 465 4.08 -4.59 -14.14
CA ALA A 465 5.31 -3.81 -14.19
C ALA A 465 5.43 -2.86 -12.99
N LEU A 466 4.36 -2.12 -12.67
CA LEU A 466 4.32 -1.22 -11.52
C LEU A 466 4.63 -1.96 -10.22
N ALA A 467 3.99 -3.09 -9.98
CA ALA A 467 4.21 -3.87 -8.77
C ALA A 467 5.59 -4.52 -8.73
N ALA A 468 6.04 -5.13 -9.84
CA ALA A 468 7.31 -5.82 -9.91
C ALA A 468 8.49 -4.86 -9.73
N LYS A 469 8.52 -3.74 -10.47
CA LYS A 469 9.59 -2.73 -10.36
C LYS A 469 9.58 -2.02 -9.01
N ALA A 470 8.43 -1.89 -8.35
CA ALA A 470 8.36 -1.36 -6.99
C ALA A 470 8.91 -2.34 -5.93
N ILE A 471 8.81 -3.65 -6.16
CA ILE A 471 9.38 -4.69 -5.28
C ILE A 471 10.88 -4.82 -5.52
N ASN A 472 11.28 -4.96 -6.79
CA ASN A 472 12.65 -5.06 -7.21
C ASN A 472 12.82 -4.34 -8.57
N PRO A 473 13.42 -3.13 -8.57
CA PRO A 473 13.62 -2.34 -9.80
C PRO A 473 14.46 -3.05 -10.87
N ALA A 474 15.28 -4.03 -10.47
CA ALA A 474 16.14 -4.78 -11.39
C ALA A 474 15.38 -5.85 -12.20
N ILE A 475 14.16 -6.24 -11.80
CA ILE A 475 13.37 -7.23 -12.54
C ILE A 475 13.09 -6.70 -13.95
N ARG A 476 13.40 -7.48 -14.97
CA ARG A 476 13.08 -7.14 -16.36
C ARG A 476 11.63 -7.48 -16.66
N ILE A 477 10.92 -6.58 -17.33
CA ILE A 477 9.54 -6.77 -17.77
C ILE A 477 9.52 -6.82 -19.28
N LEU A 478 9.25 -7.99 -19.84
CA LEU A 478 9.14 -8.18 -21.28
C LEU A 478 7.67 -8.42 -21.64
N ALA A 479 7.18 -7.71 -22.65
CA ALA A 479 5.87 -7.96 -23.20
C ALA A 479 5.93 -9.06 -24.27
N ALA A 480 4.83 -9.77 -24.46
CA ALA A 480 4.66 -10.69 -25.58
C ALA A 480 3.35 -10.40 -26.34
N GLU A 481 3.44 -10.22 -27.65
CA GLU A 481 2.29 -9.97 -28.53
C GLU A 481 2.44 -10.71 -29.88
N PRO A 482 1.33 -11.01 -30.58
CA PRO A 482 1.39 -11.75 -31.84
C PRO A 482 1.78 -10.82 -32.99
N LEU A 483 2.44 -11.36 -34.01
CA LEU A 483 2.87 -10.60 -35.20
C LEU A 483 1.74 -9.82 -35.85
N GLY A 484 0.56 -10.43 -36.00
CA GLY A 484 -0.62 -9.80 -36.59
C GLY A 484 -1.38 -8.83 -35.66
N ALA A 485 -0.87 -8.57 -34.46
CA ALA A 485 -1.38 -7.56 -33.54
C ALA A 485 -0.22 -6.83 -32.81
N ASN A 486 0.90 -6.57 -33.50
CA ASN A 486 2.13 -6.07 -32.89
C ASN A 486 2.14 -4.53 -32.61
N ASP A 487 1.02 -3.98 -32.14
CA ASP A 487 0.88 -2.54 -31.95
C ASP A 487 1.75 -2.01 -30.81
N ALA A 488 2.04 -2.79 -29.76
CA ALA A 488 2.89 -2.31 -28.67
C ALA A 488 4.37 -2.23 -29.08
N PHE A 489 4.86 -3.18 -29.86
CA PHE A 489 6.20 -3.17 -30.45
C PHE A 489 6.39 -1.96 -31.36
N GLN A 490 5.42 -1.71 -32.25
CA GLN A 490 5.44 -0.51 -33.09
C GLN A 490 5.34 0.76 -32.24
N SER A 491 4.51 0.76 -31.19
CA SER A 491 4.38 1.92 -30.30
C SER A 491 5.68 2.25 -29.59
N LYS A 492 6.38 1.23 -29.07
CA LYS A 492 7.71 1.36 -28.45
C LYS A 492 8.74 1.90 -29.43
N SER A 493 8.80 1.35 -30.63
CA SER A 493 9.71 1.79 -31.69
C SER A 493 9.44 3.24 -32.12
N ASN A 494 8.17 3.63 -32.20
CA ASN A 494 7.74 4.96 -32.63
C ASN A 494 7.71 6.02 -31.50
N GLY A 495 7.88 5.60 -30.24
CA GLY A 495 7.76 6.47 -29.06
C GLY A 495 6.34 7.01 -28.81
N LYS A 496 5.30 6.46 -29.47
CA LYS A 496 3.89 6.88 -29.33
C LYS A 496 2.95 5.73 -29.67
N ILE A 497 1.73 5.77 -29.13
CA ILE A 497 0.68 4.78 -29.44
C ILE A 497 0.49 4.69 -30.96
N THR A 498 0.64 3.47 -31.48
CA THR A 498 0.38 3.10 -32.87
C THR A 498 -0.88 2.24 -32.90
N LYS A 499 -1.76 2.47 -33.88
CA LYS A 499 -2.93 1.61 -34.13
C LYS A 499 -2.75 0.95 -35.48
N LEU A 500 -3.01 -0.35 -35.54
CA LEU A 500 -2.98 -1.12 -36.78
C LEU A 500 -4.28 -0.91 -37.55
N SER A 501 -4.19 -0.88 -38.87
CA SER A 501 -5.37 -0.84 -39.75
C SER A 501 -6.15 -2.15 -39.71
N GLU A 502 -5.47 -3.26 -39.48
CA GLU A 502 -6.05 -4.60 -39.39
C GLU A 502 -5.35 -5.39 -38.28
N VAL A 503 -6.10 -6.29 -37.65
CA VAL A 503 -5.60 -7.18 -36.60
C VAL A 503 -5.98 -8.60 -36.96
N ASN A 504 -4.99 -9.48 -37.11
CA ASN A 504 -5.20 -10.87 -37.52
C ASN A 504 -4.32 -11.83 -36.70
N THR A 505 -4.92 -12.51 -35.73
CA THR A 505 -4.23 -13.49 -34.88
C THR A 505 -5.24 -14.42 -34.23
N ILE A 506 -4.85 -15.67 -33.94
CA ILE A 506 -5.63 -16.59 -33.10
C ILE A 506 -5.72 -16.14 -31.63
N ALA A 507 -4.81 -15.27 -31.17
CA ALA A 507 -4.80 -14.73 -29.81
C ALA A 507 -5.85 -13.63 -29.63
N ASP A 508 -7.11 -14.05 -29.54
CA ASP A 508 -8.27 -13.15 -29.56
C ASP A 508 -8.30 -12.13 -28.41
N GLY A 509 -7.68 -12.44 -27.27
CA GLY A 509 -7.55 -11.55 -26.12
C GLY A 509 -6.49 -10.45 -26.32
N LEU A 510 -5.66 -10.56 -27.36
CA LEU A 510 -4.55 -9.66 -27.67
C LEU A 510 -4.83 -8.73 -28.86
N ARG A 511 -6.10 -8.53 -29.19
CA ARG A 511 -6.53 -7.72 -30.36
C ARG A 511 -6.89 -6.27 -30.03
N ALA A 512 -6.56 -5.77 -28.84
CA ALA A 512 -6.90 -4.41 -28.41
C ALA A 512 -5.66 -3.53 -28.33
N PHE A 513 -5.83 -2.23 -28.59
CA PHE A 513 -4.74 -1.26 -28.61
C PHE A 513 -4.46 -0.66 -27.23
N LEU A 514 -3.21 -0.25 -27.02
CA LEU A 514 -2.80 0.53 -25.85
C LEU A 514 -3.64 1.81 -25.68
N GLY A 515 -3.90 2.15 -24.42
CA GLY A 515 -4.68 3.33 -24.04
C GLY A 515 -3.80 4.44 -23.46
N ASN A 516 -4.37 5.62 -23.26
CA ASN A 516 -3.66 6.78 -22.72
C ASN A 516 -3.19 6.59 -21.25
N LEU A 517 -3.82 5.69 -20.49
CA LEU A 517 -3.40 5.39 -19.10
C LEU A 517 -2.37 4.26 -19.04
N THR A 518 -2.40 3.33 -20.00
CA THR A 518 -1.47 2.19 -20.03
C THR A 518 -0.20 2.49 -20.80
N TRP A 519 -0.25 3.34 -21.82
CA TRP A 519 0.92 3.70 -22.63
C TRP A 519 2.08 4.31 -21.82
N PRO A 520 1.88 5.30 -20.94
CA PRO A 520 3.00 5.85 -20.18
C PRO A 520 3.73 4.77 -19.36
N ILE A 521 2.98 3.88 -18.71
CA ILE A 521 3.54 2.77 -17.93
C ILE A 521 4.31 1.81 -18.82
N VAL A 522 3.73 1.43 -19.97
CA VAL A 522 4.37 0.55 -20.93
C VAL A 522 5.65 1.19 -21.47
N ARG A 523 5.59 2.46 -21.92
CA ARG A 523 6.73 3.24 -22.42
C ARG A 523 7.90 3.24 -21.45
N ASP A 524 7.63 3.39 -20.16
CA ASP A 524 8.66 3.66 -19.17
C ASP A 524 9.14 2.42 -18.42
N LEU A 525 8.26 1.44 -18.17
CA LEU A 525 8.56 0.29 -17.28
C LEU A 525 8.66 -1.07 -17.97
N VAL A 526 8.18 -1.19 -19.22
CA VAL A 526 8.34 -2.41 -20.01
C VAL A 526 9.67 -2.32 -20.76
N ASP A 527 10.60 -3.22 -20.47
CA ASP A 527 11.96 -3.16 -21.00
C ASP A 527 12.01 -3.49 -22.50
N ASP A 528 11.17 -4.43 -22.98
CA ASP A 528 11.10 -4.79 -24.40
C ASP A 528 9.77 -5.49 -24.77
N VAL A 529 9.50 -5.63 -26.07
CA VAL A 529 8.32 -6.34 -26.61
C VAL A 529 8.76 -7.44 -27.57
N ILE A 530 8.45 -8.68 -27.23
CA ILE A 530 8.73 -9.86 -28.06
C ILE A 530 7.51 -10.13 -28.93
N VAL A 531 7.75 -10.16 -30.24
CA VAL A 531 6.72 -10.48 -31.25
C VAL A 531 6.87 -11.93 -31.66
N VAL A 532 5.77 -12.70 -31.64
CA VAL A 532 5.75 -14.11 -32.02
C VAL A 532 4.64 -14.43 -33.04
N ASP A 533 4.84 -15.47 -33.83
CA ASP A 533 3.86 -15.95 -34.79
C ASP A 533 2.78 -16.83 -34.13
N ASP A 534 1.58 -16.85 -34.72
CA ASP A 534 0.48 -17.70 -34.27
C ASP A 534 0.84 -19.19 -34.19
N LYS A 535 1.75 -19.66 -35.06
CA LYS A 535 2.26 -21.05 -35.02
C LYS A 535 3.06 -21.34 -33.75
N GLU A 536 3.86 -20.38 -33.30
CA GLU A 536 4.63 -20.48 -32.05
C GLU A 536 3.68 -20.49 -30.85
N ILE A 537 2.60 -19.70 -30.90
CA ILE A 537 1.53 -19.69 -29.89
C ILE A 537 0.84 -21.06 -29.80
N ILE A 538 0.47 -21.66 -30.94
CA ILE A 538 -0.13 -23.01 -30.99
C ILE A 538 0.82 -24.04 -30.36
N GLN A 539 2.11 -23.98 -30.72
CA GLN A 539 3.11 -24.89 -30.15
C GLN A 539 3.23 -24.70 -28.63
N ALA A 540 3.22 -23.47 -28.13
CA ALA A 540 3.24 -23.20 -26.69
C ALA A 540 1.98 -23.72 -25.99
N MET A 541 0.79 -23.56 -26.59
CA MET A 541 -0.46 -24.15 -26.06
C MET A 541 -0.35 -25.66 -25.94
N LYS A 542 0.18 -26.33 -26.97
CA LYS A 542 0.40 -27.77 -26.98
C LYS A 542 1.31 -28.19 -25.83
N LEU A 543 2.42 -27.49 -25.60
CA LEU A 543 3.34 -27.77 -24.49
C LEU A 543 2.71 -27.53 -23.12
N CYS A 544 1.92 -26.47 -22.94
CA CYS A 544 1.15 -26.25 -21.71
C CYS A 544 0.20 -27.43 -21.42
N TYR A 545 -0.45 -27.97 -22.45
CA TYR A 545 -1.33 -29.12 -22.28
C TYR A 545 -0.58 -30.44 -22.07
N GLU A 546 0.43 -30.73 -22.88
CA GLU A 546 1.15 -32.01 -22.88
C GLU A 546 2.14 -32.14 -21.72
N ILE A 547 2.71 -31.03 -21.24
CA ILE A 547 3.76 -31.06 -20.20
C ILE A 547 3.22 -30.53 -18.88
N LEU A 548 2.66 -29.31 -18.86
CA LEU A 548 2.12 -28.70 -17.62
C LEU A 548 0.74 -29.26 -17.23
N LYS A 549 0.07 -29.97 -18.14
CA LYS A 549 -1.28 -30.55 -17.95
C LYS A 549 -2.35 -29.50 -17.67
N ILE A 550 -2.20 -28.33 -18.26
CA ILE A 550 -3.15 -27.21 -18.13
C ILE A 550 -3.69 -26.77 -19.48
N ALA A 551 -4.99 -26.49 -19.52
CA ALA A 551 -5.64 -25.88 -20.68
C ALA A 551 -5.47 -24.36 -20.62
N VAL A 552 -4.81 -23.79 -21.64
CA VAL A 552 -4.53 -22.36 -21.74
C VAL A 552 -5.07 -21.87 -23.08
N GLU A 553 -5.68 -20.68 -23.10
CA GLU A 553 -6.13 -20.05 -24.35
C GLU A 553 -4.92 -19.49 -25.14
N PRO A 554 -5.02 -19.21 -26.46
CA PRO A 554 -3.85 -18.76 -27.23
C PRO A 554 -3.19 -17.50 -26.64
N SER A 555 -4.01 -16.53 -26.21
CA SER A 555 -3.54 -15.31 -25.55
C SER A 555 -2.76 -15.57 -24.25
N GLY A 556 -3.08 -16.64 -23.53
CA GLY A 556 -2.42 -17.01 -22.28
C GLY A 556 -1.12 -17.78 -22.47
N ALA A 557 -0.92 -18.43 -23.62
CA ALA A 557 0.27 -19.22 -23.91
C ALA A 557 1.42 -18.39 -24.52
N ILE A 558 1.15 -17.16 -24.94
CA ILE A 558 2.11 -16.35 -25.70
C ILE A 558 3.41 -16.05 -24.96
N GLY A 559 3.39 -15.96 -23.62
CA GLY A 559 4.60 -15.75 -22.84
C GLY A 559 5.56 -16.95 -22.92
N LEU A 560 5.04 -18.17 -22.97
CA LEU A 560 5.86 -19.36 -23.23
C LEU A 560 6.33 -19.39 -24.69
N ALA A 561 5.48 -19.00 -25.64
CA ALA A 561 5.88 -18.89 -27.04
C ALA A 561 7.06 -17.91 -27.22
N ALA A 562 7.02 -16.77 -26.54
CA ALA A 562 8.08 -15.78 -26.55
C ALA A 562 9.42 -16.37 -26.08
N VAL A 563 9.45 -17.06 -24.93
CA VAL A 563 10.68 -17.70 -24.41
C VAL A 563 11.24 -18.74 -25.38
N LEU A 564 10.37 -19.51 -26.04
CA LEU A 564 10.77 -20.59 -26.93
C LEU A 564 11.16 -20.09 -28.34
N SER A 565 10.76 -18.88 -28.71
CA SER A 565 11.08 -18.28 -30.00
C SER A 565 12.59 -18.18 -30.20
N ASP A 566 13.01 -18.27 -31.46
CA ASP A 566 14.40 -18.02 -31.83
C ASP A 566 14.79 -16.55 -31.56
N GLY A 567 13.83 -15.63 -31.70
CA GLY A 567 14.01 -14.21 -31.41
C GLY A 567 14.37 -13.93 -29.95
N PHE A 568 13.90 -14.75 -29.01
CA PHE A 568 14.33 -14.68 -27.63
C PHE A 568 15.65 -15.43 -27.39
N ARG A 569 15.71 -16.72 -27.76
CA ARG A 569 16.84 -17.60 -27.41
C ARG A 569 18.17 -17.19 -28.05
N LYS A 570 18.14 -16.62 -29.25
CA LYS A 570 19.35 -16.22 -29.99
C LYS A 570 19.73 -14.76 -29.79
N ASN A 571 18.92 -13.98 -29.09
CA ASN A 571 19.18 -12.55 -28.89
C ASN A 571 20.07 -12.32 -27.66
N PRO A 572 21.29 -11.77 -27.85
CA PRO A 572 22.21 -11.51 -26.75
C PRO A 572 21.63 -10.58 -25.67
N VAL A 573 20.65 -9.72 -26.01
CA VAL A 573 20.00 -8.82 -25.06
C VAL A 573 19.29 -9.58 -23.94
N TYR A 574 18.89 -10.83 -24.16
CA TYR A 574 18.20 -11.66 -23.17
C TYR A 574 19.09 -12.78 -22.60
N SER A 575 20.41 -12.74 -22.82
CA SER A 575 21.33 -13.76 -22.30
C SER A 575 21.29 -13.88 -20.77
N GLU A 576 21.12 -12.74 -20.10
CA GLU A 576 21.07 -12.61 -18.62
C GLU A 576 19.71 -12.94 -18.01
N CYS A 577 18.66 -13.20 -18.81
CA CYS A 577 17.35 -13.58 -18.28
C CYS A 577 17.37 -15.06 -17.90
N ASN A 578 17.61 -15.40 -16.64
CA ASN A 578 17.86 -16.78 -16.19
C ASN A 578 16.65 -17.41 -15.51
N HIS A 579 15.96 -16.66 -14.65
CA HIS A 579 14.79 -17.07 -13.89
C HIS A 579 13.56 -16.29 -14.37
N ILE A 580 12.80 -16.91 -15.28
CA ILE A 580 11.74 -16.27 -16.04
C ILE A 580 10.37 -16.65 -15.48
N GLY A 581 9.64 -15.67 -14.96
CA GLY A 581 8.24 -15.80 -14.63
C GLY A 581 7.34 -15.50 -15.84
N ILE A 582 6.43 -16.41 -16.16
CA ILE A 582 5.50 -16.34 -17.27
C ILE A 582 4.07 -16.25 -16.72
N VAL A 583 3.31 -15.23 -17.14
CA VAL A 583 1.90 -15.11 -16.77
C VAL A 583 1.02 -15.86 -17.77
N LEU A 584 0.43 -16.98 -17.34
CA LEU A 584 -0.55 -17.73 -18.13
C LEU A 584 -1.95 -17.11 -17.95
N SER A 585 -2.27 -16.11 -18.78
CA SER A 585 -3.33 -15.13 -18.48
C SER A 585 -4.76 -15.69 -18.41
N GLY A 586 -5.06 -16.80 -19.11
CA GLY A 586 -6.41 -17.36 -19.15
C GLY A 586 -6.51 -18.71 -19.84
N GLY A 587 -7.63 -19.39 -19.63
CA GLY A 587 -7.92 -20.73 -20.18
C GLY A 587 -9.27 -20.84 -20.92
N ASN A 588 -9.90 -19.72 -21.28
CA ASN A 588 -11.25 -19.71 -21.85
C ASN A 588 -11.22 -19.88 -23.38
N VAL A 589 -10.99 -21.11 -23.82
CA VAL A 589 -10.97 -21.50 -25.24
C VAL A 589 -12.05 -22.53 -25.56
N ASP A 590 -12.61 -22.47 -26.76
CA ASP A 590 -13.41 -23.57 -27.31
C ASP A 590 -12.45 -24.62 -27.88
N LEU A 591 -12.39 -25.80 -27.25
CA LEU A 591 -11.48 -26.86 -27.68
C LEU A 591 -11.75 -27.32 -29.13
N GLY A 592 -12.98 -27.17 -29.64
CA GLY A 592 -13.31 -27.42 -31.05
C GLY A 592 -12.51 -26.55 -32.01
N VAL A 593 -12.28 -25.28 -31.63
CA VAL A 593 -11.44 -24.35 -32.40
C VAL A 593 -9.97 -24.77 -32.33
N LEU A 594 -9.51 -25.22 -31.15
CA LEU A 594 -8.15 -25.72 -30.94
C LEU A 594 -7.84 -26.96 -31.80
N TRP A 595 -8.74 -27.94 -31.85
CA TRP A 595 -8.56 -29.14 -32.67
C TRP A 595 -8.50 -28.81 -34.17
N ASN A 596 -9.38 -27.93 -34.66
CA ASN A 596 -9.38 -27.51 -36.06
C ASN A 596 -8.13 -26.71 -36.47
N SER A 597 -7.44 -26.07 -35.52
CA SER A 597 -6.17 -25.37 -35.79
C SER A 597 -4.95 -26.29 -35.86
N PHE A 598 -5.04 -27.55 -35.43
CA PHE A 598 -3.97 -28.54 -35.65
C PHE A 598 -4.00 -29.16 -37.05
N ASP A 599 -5.12 -29.02 -37.78
CA ASP A 599 -5.32 -29.55 -39.14
C ASP A 599 -4.97 -28.53 -40.25
N LYS A 600 -4.45 -27.35 -39.90
CA LYS A 600 -4.03 -26.28 -40.82
C LYS A 600 -2.54 -25.97 -40.64
#